data_AF-A0AA91Q497-F1
#
_entry.id   AF-A0AA91Q497-F1
#
_cell.length_a   1.000
_cell.length_b   1.000
_cell.length_c   1.000
_cell.angle_alpha   90.00
_cell.angle_beta   90.00
_cell.angle_gamma   90.00
#
_symmetry.space_group_name_H-M   'P 1'
#
loop_
_entity.id
_entity.type
_entity.pdbx_description
1 polymer ?
#
loop_
_entity_poly.entity_id
_entity_poly.type
_entity_poly.pdbx_seq_one_letter_code
_entity_poly.pdbx_strand_id
1 'polypeptide(L)'
;MVKSTLIYRYDVDDAADQGLNEQKKKCKIIISRITPNSASQATIESGNYNIHYLISNNIIYLTICEKSYPRKLAFSFLSEVSHEFEHSHGREALSSTARPYGFSSFDNFLSKTKKIYQDQRAQSNLDKLNNDLADVKKVMTKNIEDLLYRGDSLDKMSDLSSSLKNDSIKYRKKAQRINFEALIKQYIPVVGAGLFVVFVIWFMFLR
;
A
#
# COMPACT_ATOMS: atom_id res chain seq x y z
N MET A 1 -16.80 -13.16 11.10
CA MET A 1 -17.08 -11.73 10.86
C MET A 1 -15.75 -11.01 10.70
N VAL A 2 -15.26 -10.84 9.48
CA VAL A 2 -13.93 -10.27 9.21
C VAL A 2 -14.02 -8.75 9.38
N LYS A 3 -13.52 -8.25 10.51
CA LYS A 3 -13.41 -6.82 10.80
C LYS A 3 -12.02 -6.34 10.40
N SER A 4 -11.91 -5.85 9.17
CA SER A 4 -10.86 -4.95 8.65
C SER A 4 -9.39 -5.36 8.84
N THR A 5 -8.72 -5.75 7.75
CA THR A 5 -7.26 -5.53 7.63
C THR A 5 -6.92 -5.21 6.17
N LEU A 6 -6.91 -3.90 5.85
CA LEU A 6 -6.42 -3.35 4.58
C LEU A 6 -4.96 -2.97 4.77
N ILE A 7 -4.02 -3.79 4.30
CA ILE A 7 -2.71 -3.26 3.91
C ILE A 7 -2.84 -2.90 2.42
N TYR A 8 -3.55 -1.80 2.16
CA TYR A 8 -3.45 -1.10 0.89
C TYR A 8 -2.34 -0.07 1.04
N ARG A 9 -1.24 -0.22 0.32
CA ARG A 9 -0.37 0.93 0.06
C ARG A 9 -0.04 1.06 -1.42
N TYR A 10 -0.32 2.25 -1.92
CA TYR A 10 0.00 2.74 -3.25
C TYR A 10 1.52 2.92 -3.40
N ASP A 11 2.15 2.17 -4.29
CA ASP A 11 3.31 2.68 -4.99
C ASP A 11 2.83 3.52 -6.18
N VAL A 12 3.18 4.80 -6.13
CA VAL A 12 2.94 5.81 -7.15
C VAL A 12 4.14 5.84 -8.08
N ASP A 13 4.47 4.72 -8.72
CA ASP A 13 5.53 4.74 -9.73
C ASP A 13 5.00 5.02 -11.14
N ASP A 14 3.73 4.76 -11.45
CA ASP A 14 3.15 5.14 -12.74
C ASP A 14 1.72 5.63 -12.60
N ALA A 15 1.55 6.93 -12.34
CA ALA A 15 0.25 7.60 -12.49
C ALA A 15 -0.16 7.71 -13.98
N ALA A 16 0.74 7.36 -14.92
CA ALA A 16 0.54 7.49 -16.36
C ALA A 16 0.03 6.22 -17.06
N ASP A 17 0.18 5.03 -16.46
CA ASP A 17 -0.29 3.79 -17.07
C ASP A 17 -1.78 3.54 -16.75
N GLN A 18 -2.65 3.79 -17.75
CA GLN A 18 -4.07 3.53 -17.64
C GLN A 18 -4.36 2.05 -17.36
N GLY A 19 -3.54 1.13 -17.88
CA GLY A 19 -3.68 -0.32 -17.66
C GLY A 19 -3.50 -0.68 -16.20
N LEU A 20 -2.42 -0.19 -15.57
CA LEU A 20 -2.17 -0.42 -14.14
C LEU A 20 -3.28 0.15 -13.23
N ASN A 21 -3.85 1.30 -13.58
CA ASN A 21 -4.95 1.90 -12.83
C ASN A 21 -6.23 1.06 -12.89
N GLU A 22 -6.50 0.38 -14.01
CA GLU A 22 -7.61 -0.57 -14.11
C GLU A 22 -7.36 -1.80 -13.22
N GLN A 23 -6.15 -2.35 -13.23
CA GLN A 23 -5.78 -3.49 -12.38
C GLN A 23 -5.92 -3.17 -10.89
N LYS A 24 -5.55 -1.95 -10.47
CA LYS A 24 -5.73 -1.48 -9.09
C LYS A 24 -7.20 -1.52 -8.65
N LYS A 25 -8.14 -1.19 -9.56
CA LYS A 25 -9.57 -1.27 -9.27
C LYS A 25 -10.02 -2.73 -9.13
N LYS A 26 -9.54 -3.62 -10.00
CA LYS A 26 -9.81 -5.07 -9.92
C LYS A 26 -9.33 -5.67 -8.59
N CYS A 27 -8.19 -5.23 -8.06
CA CYS A 27 -7.68 -5.65 -6.75
C CYS A 27 -8.66 -5.38 -5.61
N LYS A 28 -9.38 -4.26 -5.64
CA LYS A 28 -10.38 -3.96 -4.60
C LYS A 28 -11.54 -4.93 -4.64
N ILE A 29 -11.97 -5.28 -5.84
CA ILE A 29 -13.03 -6.27 -6.04
C ILE A 29 -12.57 -7.61 -5.51
N ILE A 30 -11.35 -8.05 -5.83
CA ILE A 30 -10.75 -9.28 -5.29
C ILE A 30 -10.81 -9.26 -3.76
N ILE A 31 -10.33 -8.19 -3.12
CA ILE A 31 -10.30 -8.06 -1.65
C ILE A 31 -11.72 -8.10 -1.06
N SER A 32 -12.71 -7.48 -1.71
CA SER A 32 -14.12 -7.53 -1.26
C SER A 32 -14.77 -8.90 -1.41
N ARG A 33 -14.23 -9.77 -2.29
CA ARG A 33 -14.74 -11.12 -2.58
C ARG A 33 -14.00 -12.22 -1.82
N ILE A 34 -12.84 -11.92 -1.25
CA ILE A 34 -12.10 -12.86 -0.40
C ILE A 34 -12.94 -13.19 0.84
N THR A 35 -13.16 -14.48 1.05
CA THR A 35 -13.87 -15.05 2.21
C THR A 35 -12.92 -15.93 3.02
N PRO A 36 -13.24 -16.26 4.28
CA PRO A 36 -12.44 -17.19 5.08
C PRO A 36 -12.22 -18.58 4.43
N ASN A 37 -13.11 -18.99 3.52
CA ASN A 37 -13.01 -20.26 2.79
C ASN A 37 -12.19 -20.14 1.48
N SER A 38 -11.66 -18.95 1.18
CA SER A 38 -10.85 -18.75 -0.03
C SER A 38 -9.49 -19.42 0.13
N ALA A 39 -8.92 -19.87 -0.99
CA ALA A 39 -7.55 -20.39 -1.00
C ALA A 39 -6.59 -19.33 -0.42
N SER A 40 -5.65 -19.76 0.42
CA SER A 40 -4.66 -18.88 1.05
C SER A 40 -3.72 -18.20 0.04
N GLN A 41 -3.53 -18.80 -1.13
CA GLN A 41 -2.75 -18.23 -2.22
C GLN A 41 -3.46 -18.46 -3.54
N ALA A 42 -3.54 -17.45 -4.39
CA ALA A 42 -4.01 -17.62 -5.77
C ALA A 42 -3.39 -16.61 -6.73
N THR A 43 -3.40 -16.96 -8.00
CA THR A 43 -3.09 -16.07 -9.12
C THR A 43 -4.39 -15.74 -9.85
N ILE A 44 -4.67 -14.46 -10.02
CA ILE A 44 -5.82 -13.96 -10.77
C ILE A 44 -5.32 -13.36 -12.08
N GLU A 45 -5.70 -13.97 -13.20
CA GLU A 45 -5.32 -13.52 -14.54
C GLU A 45 -6.23 -12.39 -15.00
N SER A 46 -5.65 -11.30 -15.52
CA SER A 46 -6.37 -10.09 -15.93
C SER A 46 -5.68 -9.45 -17.14
N GLY A 47 -6.00 -9.96 -18.33
CA GLY A 47 -5.42 -9.49 -19.59
C GLY A 47 -3.89 -9.66 -19.63
N ASN A 48 -3.18 -8.55 -19.75
CA ASN A 48 -1.70 -8.51 -19.82
C ASN A 48 -1.02 -8.57 -18.44
N TYR A 49 -1.80 -8.61 -17.36
CA TYR A 49 -1.29 -8.63 -15.99
C TYR A 49 -1.80 -9.85 -15.24
N ASN A 50 -1.00 -10.28 -14.27
CA ASN A 50 -1.37 -11.24 -13.25
C ASN A 50 -1.40 -10.56 -11.89
N ILE A 51 -2.45 -10.83 -11.12
CA ILE A 51 -2.60 -10.35 -9.75
C ILE A 51 -2.38 -11.54 -8.83
N HIS A 52 -1.34 -11.50 -8.02
CA HIS A 52 -1.04 -12.56 -7.05
C HIS A 52 -1.45 -12.10 -5.67
N TYR A 53 -2.14 -12.97 -4.91
CA TYR A 53 -2.45 -12.69 -3.52
C TYR A 53 -2.02 -13.82 -2.60
N LEU A 54 -1.65 -13.45 -1.38
CA LEU A 54 -1.31 -14.31 -0.26
C LEU A 54 -2.11 -13.85 0.95
N ILE A 55 -2.79 -14.77 1.63
CA ILE A 55 -3.50 -14.54 2.88
C ILE A 55 -2.68 -15.23 3.98
N SER A 56 -2.17 -14.44 4.91
CA SER A 56 -1.48 -14.94 6.10
C SER A 56 -2.01 -14.21 7.32
N ASN A 57 -2.37 -14.94 8.38
CA ASN A 57 -2.83 -14.37 9.65
C ASN A 57 -3.91 -13.29 9.52
N ASN A 58 -4.91 -13.53 8.66
CA ASN A 58 -6.01 -12.60 8.34
C ASN A 58 -5.60 -11.30 7.63
N ILE A 59 -4.34 -11.21 7.19
CA ILE A 59 -3.80 -10.12 6.39
C ILE A 59 -3.71 -10.58 4.93
N ILE A 60 -4.17 -9.72 4.01
CA ILE A 60 -4.10 -9.97 2.57
C ILE A 60 -2.94 -9.17 1.99
N TYR A 61 -1.98 -9.88 1.41
CA TYR A 61 -0.86 -9.35 0.66
C TYR A 61 -1.15 -9.54 -0.83
N LEU A 62 -0.96 -8.50 -1.63
CA LEU A 62 -1.29 -8.52 -3.05
C LEU A 62 -0.20 -7.83 -3.86
N THR A 63 0.15 -8.40 -5.02
CA THR A 63 1.04 -7.77 -5.99
C THR A 63 0.46 -7.88 -7.40
N ILE A 64 0.75 -6.89 -8.24
CA ILE A 64 0.37 -6.86 -9.65
C ILE A 64 1.66 -6.98 -10.44
N CYS A 65 1.71 -7.96 -11.33
CA CYS A 65 2.87 -8.20 -12.19
C CYS A 65 2.42 -8.31 -13.64
N GLU A 66 3.32 -8.03 -14.58
CA GLU A 66 3.09 -8.40 -15.97
C GLU A 66 2.98 -9.92 -16.11
N LYS A 67 2.24 -10.36 -17.12
CA LYS A 67 2.05 -11.80 -17.39
C LYS A 67 3.37 -12.55 -17.66
N SER A 68 4.38 -11.84 -18.14
CA SER A 68 5.75 -12.31 -18.39
C SER A 68 6.54 -12.59 -17.10
N TYR A 69 6.15 -12.01 -15.97
CA TYR A 69 6.89 -12.10 -14.73
C TYR A 69 6.75 -13.50 -14.09
N PRO A 70 7.85 -14.13 -13.63
CA PRO A 70 7.77 -15.46 -13.04
C PRO A 70 6.92 -15.49 -11.78
N ARG A 71 5.90 -16.36 -11.78
CA ARG A 71 4.99 -16.56 -10.64
C ARG A 71 5.75 -16.90 -9.34
N LYS A 72 6.83 -17.69 -9.43
CA LYS A 72 7.65 -18.09 -8.28
C LYS A 72 8.24 -16.87 -7.57
N LEU A 73 8.78 -15.93 -8.34
CA LEU A 73 9.34 -14.68 -7.80
C LEU A 73 8.26 -13.80 -7.17
N ALA A 74 7.07 -13.72 -7.78
CA ALA A 74 5.97 -12.94 -7.22
C ALA A 74 5.53 -13.46 -5.84
N PHE A 75 5.40 -14.78 -5.67
CA PHE A 75 5.07 -15.37 -4.36
C PHE A 75 6.23 -15.31 -3.36
N SER A 76 7.48 -15.41 -3.83
CA SER A 76 8.65 -15.17 -2.98
C SER A 76 8.64 -13.76 -2.41
N PHE A 77 8.39 -12.76 -3.26
CA PHE A 77 8.23 -11.37 -2.84
C PHE A 77 7.11 -11.21 -1.79
N LEU A 78 5.93 -11.77 -2.06
CA LEU A 78 4.82 -11.72 -1.12
C LEU A 78 5.14 -12.41 0.22
N SER A 79 5.86 -13.53 0.19
CA SER A 79 6.26 -14.27 1.38
C SER A 79 7.21 -13.45 2.25
N GLU A 80 8.26 -12.87 1.64
CA GLU A 80 9.24 -12.02 2.34
C GLU A 80 8.57 -10.79 2.96
N VAL A 81 7.71 -10.11 2.18
CA VAL A 81 6.90 -8.99 2.67
C VAL A 81 5.98 -9.41 3.81
N SER A 82 5.36 -10.59 3.72
CA SER A 82 4.45 -11.08 4.76
C SER A 82 5.18 -11.35 6.08
N HIS A 83 6.34 -12.00 6.01
CA HIS A 83 7.14 -12.35 7.18
C HIS A 83 7.67 -11.09 7.89
N GLU A 84 8.24 -10.15 7.14
CA GLU A 84 8.73 -8.90 7.71
C GLU A 84 7.60 -8.05 8.30
N PHE A 85 6.46 -7.97 7.60
CA PHE A 85 5.31 -7.23 8.10
C PHE A 85 4.74 -7.85 9.37
N GLU A 86 4.64 -9.17 9.43
CA GLU A 86 4.16 -9.88 10.62
C GLU A 86 5.10 -9.66 11.81
N HIS A 87 6.41 -9.76 11.58
CA HIS A 87 7.43 -9.54 12.61
C HIS A 87 7.38 -8.11 13.18
N SER A 88 7.32 -7.11 12.29
CA SER A 88 7.40 -5.70 12.70
C SER A 88 6.06 -5.12 13.17
N HIS A 89 4.94 -5.52 12.55
CA HIS A 89 3.65 -4.85 12.67
C HIS A 89 2.44 -5.79 12.84
N GLY A 90 2.62 -7.11 12.85
CA GLY A 90 1.51 -8.07 12.85
C GLY A 90 0.52 -7.90 14.01
N ARG A 91 1.04 -7.68 15.23
CA ARG A 91 0.20 -7.47 16.43
C ARG A 91 -0.61 -6.18 16.37
N GLU A 92 -0.02 -5.11 15.85
CA GLU A 92 -0.68 -3.81 15.72
C GLU A 92 -1.71 -3.81 14.59
N ALA A 93 -1.40 -4.49 13.48
CA ALA A 93 -2.29 -4.63 12.33
C ALA A 93 -3.59 -5.40 12.63
N LEU A 94 -3.52 -6.37 13.54
CA LEU A 94 -4.67 -7.15 13.99
C LEU A 94 -5.42 -6.52 15.17
N SER A 95 -4.91 -5.41 15.72
CA SER A 95 -5.59 -4.69 16.79
C SER A 95 -6.84 -3.98 16.29
N SER A 96 -7.87 -3.91 17.13
CA SER A 96 -9.08 -3.12 16.85
C SER A 96 -8.81 -1.62 16.73
N THR A 97 -7.60 -1.16 17.06
CA THR A 97 -7.15 0.24 16.95
C THR A 97 -6.39 0.54 15.66
N ALA A 98 -6.18 -0.44 14.78
CA ALA A 98 -5.44 -0.27 13.55
C ALA A 98 -6.09 0.79 12.65
N ARG A 99 -5.30 1.80 12.25
CA ARG A 99 -5.76 2.86 11.35
C ARG A 99 -5.48 2.47 9.90
N PRO A 100 -6.38 2.77 8.95
CA PRO A 100 -6.06 2.69 7.53
C PRO A 100 -4.78 3.49 7.25
N TYR A 101 -3.85 2.90 6.49
CA TYR A 101 -2.54 3.49 6.17
C TYR A 101 -1.65 3.80 7.39
N GLY A 102 -1.84 3.10 8.52
CA GLY A 102 -1.07 3.34 9.75
C GLY A 102 0.39 2.91 9.72
N PHE A 103 0.80 2.08 8.75
CA PHE A 103 2.11 1.41 8.76
C PHE A 103 3.13 2.04 7.80
N SER A 104 3.30 3.37 7.86
CA SER A 104 4.25 4.08 6.98
C SER A 104 5.72 3.79 7.27
N SER A 105 6.04 3.19 8.41
CA SER A 105 7.39 2.70 8.71
C SER A 105 7.85 1.59 7.75
N PHE A 106 6.90 0.81 7.24
CA PHE A 106 7.18 -0.35 6.38
C PHE A 106 7.55 0.03 4.94
N ASP A 107 7.29 1.27 4.51
CA ASP A 107 7.47 1.70 3.12
C ASP A 107 8.90 1.56 2.62
N ASN A 108 9.86 1.86 3.49
CA ASN A 108 11.28 1.80 3.17
C ASN A 108 11.70 0.36 2.89
N PHE A 109 11.19 -0.60 3.67
CA PHE A 109 11.42 -2.02 3.43
C PHE A 109 10.77 -2.42 2.11
N LEU A 110 9.47 -2.13 1.94
CA LEU A 110 8.72 -2.51 0.74
C LEU A 110 9.36 -1.97 -0.55
N SER A 111 9.80 -0.70 -0.55
CA SER A 111 10.45 -0.06 -1.70
C SER A 111 11.80 -0.69 -2.02
N LYS A 112 12.59 -1.05 -0.99
CA LYS A 112 13.88 -1.71 -1.17
C LYS A 112 13.70 -3.12 -1.73
N THR A 113 12.83 -3.91 -1.11
CA THR A 113 12.54 -5.28 -1.53
C THR A 113 11.98 -5.28 -2.95
N LYS A 114 11.03 -4.40 -3.29
CA LYS A 114 10.51 -4.26 -4.65
C LYS A 114 11.62 -4.03 -5.69
N LYS A 115 12.57 -3.13 -5.42
CA LYS A 115 13.70 -2.86 -6.34
C LYS A 115 14.57 -4.10 -6.56
N ILE A 116 14.83 -4.88 -5.52
CA ILE A 116 15.61 -6.13 -5.62
C ILE A 116 14.86 -7.13 -6.54
N TYR A 117 13.54 -7.27 -6.36
CA TYR A 117 12.74 -8.19 -7.17
C TYR A 117 12.45 -7.69 -8.60
N GLN A 118 12.70 -6.42 -8.89
CA GLN A 118 12.66 -5.86 -10.25
C GLN A 118 13.98 -6.03 -11.01
N ASP A 119 15.11 -6.09 -10.31
CA ASP A 119 16.42 -6.26 -10.93
C ASP A 119 16.64 -7.70 -11.42
N GLN A 120 16.71 -7.89 -12.75
CA GLN A 120 16.93 -9.19 -13.39
C GLN A 120 18.20 -9.92 -12.93
N ARG A 121 19.26 -9.19 -12.54
CA ARG A 121 20.49 -9.81 -12.04
C ARG A 121 20.29 -10.39 -10.65
N ALA A 122 19.56 -9.68 -9.80
CA ALA A 122 19.21 -10.16 -8.46
C ALA A 122 18.24 -11.35 -8.54
N GLN A 123 17.29 -11.34 -9.47
CA GLN A 123 16.33 -12.44 -9.70
C GLN A 123 17.03 -13.79 -9.93
N SER A 124 18.07 -13.84 -10.78
CA SER A 124 18.83 -15.08 -11.05
C SER A 124 19.52 -15.67 -9.80
N ASN A 125 19.92 -14.81 -8.87
CA ASN A 125 20.50 -15.25 -7.60
C ASN A 125 19.42 -15.67 -6.59
N LEU A 126 18.30 -14.94 -6.54
CA LEU A 126 17.15 -15.27 -5.70
C LEU A 126 16.50 -16.59 -6.11
N ASP A 127 16.39 -16.87 -7.41
CA ASP A 127 15.82 -18.11 -7.92
C ASP A 127 16.64 -19.35 -7.51
N LYS A 128 17.96 -19.19 -7.39
CA LYS A 128 18.89 -20.24 -6.92
C LYS A 128 18.83 -20.44 -5.40
N LEU A 129 18.58 -19.38 -4.64
CA LEU A 129 18.50 -19.41 -3.18
C LEU A 129 17.13 -19.93 -2.70
N ASN A 130 16.04 -19.60 -3.40
CA ASN A 130 14.67 -19.99 -3.04
C ASN A 130 14.31 -21.42 -3.52
N ASN A 131 15.03 -22.43 -3.03
CA ASN A 131 14.64 -23.84 -3.22
C ASN A 131 13.44 -24.25 -2.34
N ASP A 132 13.09 -23.46 -1.31
CA ASP A 132 12.02 -23.78 -0.36
C ASP A 132 10.60 -23.44 -0.87
N LEU A 133 10.48 -22.72 -1.98
CA LEU A 133 9.18 -22.38 -2.59
C LEU A 133 8.67 -23.52 -3.50
N ALA A 134 8.75 -24.77 -3.04
CA ALA A 134 8.49 -25.97 -3.83
C ALA A 134 7.04 -26.09 -4.35
N ASP A 135 6.09 -25.38 -3.74
CA ASP A 135 4.65 -25.60 -3.97
C ASP A 135 3.90 -24.50 -4.73
N VAL A 136 4.59 -23.64 -5.49
CA VAL A 136 3.92 -22.65 -6.37
C VAL A 136 3.01 -23.33 -7.41
N LYS A 137 3.28 -24.60 -7.76
CA LYS A 137 2.43 -25.39 -8.66
C LYS A 137 1.03 -25.66 -8.10
N LYS A 138 0.85 -25.65 -6.78
CA LYS A 138 -0.44 -25.87 -6.11
C LYS A 138 -1.28 -24.58 -5.99
N VAL A 139 -0.71 -23.44 -6.34
CA VAL A 139 -1.41 -22.16 -6.32
C VAL A 139 -2.55 -22.18 -7.34
N MET A 140 -3.76 -21.94 -6.84
CA MET A 140 -4.95 -21.85 -7.67
C MET A 140 -4.83 -20.68 -8.65
N THR A 141 -5.14 -20.90 -9.92
CA THR A 141 -5.29 -19.83 -10.92
C THR A 141 -6.77 -19.62 -11.20
N LYS A 142 -7.21 -18.37 -11.21
CA LYS A 142 -8.56 -17.97 -11.60
C LYS A 142 -8.50 -16.81 -12.57
N ASN A 143 -9.52 -16.68 -13.39
CA ASN A 143 -9.66 -15.53 -14.27
C ASN A 143 -10.43 -14.41 -13.52
N ILE A 144 -10.04 -13.14 -13.75
CA ILE A 144 -10.72 -12.00 -13.11
C ILE A 144 -12.17 -11.82 -13.60
N GLU A 145 -12.46 -12.12 -14.86
CA GLU A 145 -13.79 -12.07 -15.46
C GLU A 145 -14.77 -12.99 -14.70
N ASP A 146 -14.34 -14.18 -14.29
CA ASP A 146 -15.15 -15.11 -13.47
C ASP A 146 -15.52 -14.51 -12.10
N LEU A 147 -14.65 -13.66 -11.54
CA LEU A 147 -14.88 -12.95 -10.29
C LEU A 147 -15.76 -11.71 -10.47
N LEU A 148 -15.80 -11.15 -11.69
CA LEU A 148 -16.60 -9.98 -12.05
C LEU A 148 -18.04 -10.34 -12.45
N TYR A 149 -18.25 -11.49 -13.09
CA TYR A 149 -19.54 -11.89 -13.65
C TYR A 149 -20.61 -12.27 -12.62
N ARG A 150 -20.25 -12.44 -11.35
CA ARG A 150 -21.17 -12.81 -10.25
C ARG A 150 -22.03 -11.63 -9.72
N GLY A 151 -22.31 -10.65 -10.58
CA GLY A 151 -23.59 -9.94 -10.58
C GLY A 151 -23.67 -8.51 -10.02
N ASP A 152 -22.59 -7.75 -9.78
CA ASP A 152 -22.80 -6.40 -9.16
C ASP A 152 -21.64 -5.37 -9.22
N SER A 153 -20.57 -5.58 -10.00
CA SER A 153 -19.27 -4.90 -9.74
C SER A 153 -18.64 -4.10 -10.88
N LEU A 154 -19.24 -4.07 -12.08
CA LEU A 154 -18.69 -3.28 -13.19
C LEU A 154 -19.03 -1.77 -13.04
N ASP A 155 -20.26 -1.43 -12.65
CA ASP A 155 -20.70 -0.04 -12.46
C ASP A 155 -20.11 0.63 -11.19
N LYS A 156 -19.88 -0.14 -10.12
CA LYS A 156 -19.28 0.36 -8.86
C LYS A 156 -17.78 0.71 -8.99
N MET A 157 -17.15 0.33 -10.10
CA MET A 157 -15.72 0.58 -10.37
C MET A 157 -15.45 2.08 -10.64
N SER A 158 -16.45 2.83 -11.12
CA SER A 158 -16.38 4.29 -11.35
C SER A 158 -16.35 5.07 -10.03
N ASP A 159 -17.30 4.81 -9.13
CA ASP A 159 -17.45 5.54 -7.86
C ASP A 159 -16.35 5.23 -6.85
N LEU A 160 -15.84 4.00 -6.86
CA LEU A 160 -14.73 3.59 -5.98
C LEU A 160 -13.38 4.21 -6.38
N SER A 161 -13.28 4.78 -7.59
CA SER A 161 -12.06 5.42 -8.12
C SER A 161 -11.94 6.89 -7.70
N SER A 162 -13.05 7.60 -7.50
CA SER A 162 -13.06 9.00 -7.08
C SER A 162 -12.69 9.15 -5.59
N SER A 163 -13.15 8.22 -4.75
CA SER A 163 -12.77 8.15 -3.34
C SER A 163 -11.27 7.91 -3.14
N LEU A 164 -10.63 7.09 -4.00
CA LEU A 164 -9.19 6.79 -3.92
C LEU A 164 -8.28 7.99 -4.07
N LYS A 165 -8.57 8.83 -5.07
CA LYS A 165 -7.82 10.06 -5.31
C LYS A 165 -8.08 11.04 -4.17
N ASN A 166 -9.32 11.15 -3.71
CA ASN A 166 -9.72 12.10 -2.68
C ASN A 166 -9.17 11.74 -1.29
N ASP A 167 -9.19 10.45 -0.90
CA ASP A 167 -8.69 10.00 0.41
C ASP A 167 -7.17 10.09 0.48
N SER A 168 -6.45 9.63 -0.55
CA SER A 168 -4.97 9.73 -0.60
C SER A 168 -4.47 11.18 -0.52
N ILE A 169 -5.16 12.11 -1.20
CA ILE A 169 -4.85 13.54 -1.13
C ILE A 169 -5.17 14.12 0.25
N LYS A 170 -6.28 13.69 0.88
CA LYS A 170 -6.71 14.18 2.19
C LYS A 170 -5.72 13.79 3.30
N TYR A 171 -5.14 12.59 3.26
CA TYR A 171 -4.13 12.17 4.24
C TYR A 171 -2.75 12.82 4.02
N ARG A 172 -2.29 12.97 2.76
CA ARG A 172 -1.07 13.75 2.45
C ARG A 172 -1.17 15.20 2.95
N LYS A 173 -2.34 15.83 2.76
CA LYS A 173 -2.60 17.20 3.26
C LYS A 173 -2.62 17.27 4.79
N LYS A 174 -3.12 16.24 5.48
CA LYS A 174 -3.09 16.18 6.96
C LYS A 174 -1.66 16.11 7.50
N ALA A 175 -0.79 15.29 6.91
CA ALA A 175 0.62 15.19 7.31
C ALA A 175 1.37 16.53 7.13
N GLN A 176 1.12 17.25 6.02
CA GLN A 176 1.71 18.57 5.80
C GLN A 176 1.20 19.62 6.79
N ARG A 177 -0.09 19.58 7.14
CA ARG A 177 -0.66 20.50 8.16
C ARG A 177 -0.07 20.28 9.54
N ILE A 178 0.19 19.04 9.95
CA ILE A 178 0.84 18.73 11.24
C ILE A 178 2.25 19.34 11.30
N ASN A 179 3.01 19.25 10.20
CA ASN A 179 4.35 19.83 10.13
C ASN A 179 4.32 21.37 10.18
N PHE A 180 3.34 21.99 9.51
CA PHE A 180 3.15 23.44 9.53
C PHE A 180 2.64 23.98 10.87
N GLU A 181 1.75 23.24 11.55
CA GLU A 181 1.25 23.60 12.88
C GLU A 181 2.37 23.54 13.93
N ALA A 182 3.26 22.54 13.84
CA ALA A 182 4.45 22.45 14.69
C ALA A 182 5.40 23.64 14.48
N LEU A 183 5.67 24.01 13.22
CA LEU A 183 6.47 25.18 12.87
C LEU A 183 5.86 26.47 13.41
N ILE A 184 4.56 26.70 13.21
CA ILE A 184 3.89 27.91 13.69
C ILE A 184 4.01 28.06 15.21
N LYS A 185 3.78 26.98 15.97
CA LYS A 185 3.87 27.03 17.45
C LYS A 185 5.26 27.39 17.95
N GLN A 186 6.32 27.00 17.22
CA GLN A 186 7.69 27.30 17.60
C GLN A 186 8.09 28.76 17.30
N TYR A 187 7.65 29.31 16.17
CA TYR A 187 8.09 30.64 15.71
C TYR A 187 7.24 31.82 16.23
N ILE A 188 5.96 31.61 16.53
CA ILE A 188 5.07 32.66 17.08
C ILE A 188 5.65 33.38 18.32
N PRO A 189 6.11 32.70 19.38
CA PRO A 189 6.61 33.40 20.57
C PRO A 189 7.89 34.19 20.31
N VAL A 190 8.74 33.71 19.41
CA VAL A 190 10.00 34.39 19.02
C VAL A 190 9.71 35.67 18.24
N VAL A 191 8.81 35.61 17.25
CA VAL A 191 8.41 36.78 16.45
C VAL A 191 7.67 37.80 17.33
N GLY A 192 6.79 37.33 18.23
CA GLY A 192 6.08 38.18 19.17
C GLY A 192 7.01 38.94 20.12
N ALA A 193 8.00 38.26 20.70
CA ALA A 193 9.00 38.90 21.55
C ALA A 193 9.85 39.92 20.78
N GLY A 194 10.27 39.60 19.55
CA GLY A 194 11.00 40.52 18.69
C GLY A 194 10.20 41.79 18.36
N LEU A 195 8.93 41.65 17.97
CA LEU A 195 8.05 42.80 17.71
C LEU A 195 7.82 43.64 18.96
N PHE A 196 7.67 43.01 20.13
CA PHE A 196 7.52 43.73 21.39
C PHE A 196 8.75 44.58 21.71
N VAL A 197 9.95 44.02 21.54
CA VAL A 197 11.21 44.77 21.74
C VAL A 197 11.33 45.94 20.76
N VAL A 198 11.05 45.72 19.46
CA VAL A 198 11.07 46.80 18.46
C VAL A 198 10.05 47.89 18.80
N PHE A 199 8.86 47.52 19.24
CA PHE A 199 7.82 48.46 19.66
C PHE A 199 8.27 49.32 20.86
N VAL A 200 8.90 48.71 21.87
CA VAL A 200 9.44 49.43 23.03
C VAL A 200 10.56 50.39 22.62
N ILE A 201 11.48 49.96 21.74
CA ILE A 201 12.55 50.83 21.22
C ILE A 201 11.97 52.00 20.45
N TRP A 202 11.00 51.75 19.55
CA TRP A 202 10.35 52.79 18.77
C TRP A 202 9.61 53.80 19.65
N PHE A 203 8.86 53.32 20.64
CA PHE A 203 8.15 54.18 21.59
C PHE A 203 9.10 55.03 22.45
N MET A 204 10.26 54.49 22.81
CA MET A 204 11.28 55.21 23.57
C MET A 204 11.98 56.28 22.73
N PHE A 205 12.15 56.08 21.42
CA PHE A 205 12.84 57.03 20.53
C PHE A 205 11.92 58.13 19.98
N LEU A 206 10.61 57.92 19.98
CA LEU A 206 9.61 58.90 19.52
C LEU A 206 9.14 59.87 20.64
N ARG A 207 9.64 59.69 21.86
CA ARG A 207 9.41 60.55 23.02
C ARG A 207 10.64 61.36 23.34
#